data_AF-A0A953TX57-F1
#
_entry.id   AF-A0A953TX57-F1
#
_cell.length_a   1.000
_cell.length_b   1.000
_cell.length_c   1.000
_cell.angle_alpha   90.00
_cell.angle_beta   90.00
_cell.angle_gamma   90.00
#
_symmetry.space_group_name_H-M   'P 1'
#
loop_
_entity.id
_entity.type
_entity.pdbx_description
1 polymer ?
#
loop_
_entity_poly.entity_id
_entity_poly.type
_entity_poly.pdbx_seq_one_letter_code
_entity_poly.pdbx_strand_id
1 'polypeptide(L)'
;MTMDIEILDRGTSEELKLGVHAAALGLAVVMGLYNAAAFLKRRERHLAVNTVLYAVLTAWEQQHVVHHWAEIRRPRNGDDV
;
A
#
# COMPACT_ATOMS: atom_id res chain seq x y z
N MET A 1 25.31 1.05 22.01
CA MET A 1 24.50 2.03 21.26
C MET A 1 23.36 1.27 20.61
N THR A 2 22.16 1.36 21.17
CA THR A 2 20.92 0.98 20.48
C THR A 2 20.57 2.14 19.54
N MET A 3 20.41 1.86 18.26
CA MET A 3 19.89 2.85 17.31
C MET A 3 18.38 2.89 17.49
N ASP A 4 17.86 3.93 18.13
CA ASP A 4 16.42 4.23 18.06
C ASP A 4 16.12 4.75 16.66
N ILE A 5 15.29 4.00 15.93
CA ILE A 5 14.83 4.35 14.59
C ILE A 5 13.36 4.75 14.75
N GLU A 6 13.15 5.98 15.22
CA GLU A 6 11.84 6.56 15.58
C GLU A 6 10.81 6.50 14.44
N ILE A 7 11.26 6.45 13.18
CA ILE A 7 10.42 6.28 11.98
C ILE A 7 9.72 4.90 11.89
N LEU A 8 10.22 3.90 12.63
CA LEU A 8 9.62 2.56 12.72
C LEU A 8 8.57 2.46 13.82
N ASP A 9 8.47 3.46 14.69
CA ASP A 9 7.45 3.46 15.73
C ASP A 9 6.04 3.62 15.14
N ARG A 10 5.07 3.10 15.89
CA ARG A 10 3.67 3.14 15.47
C ARG A 10 3.12 4.55 15.68
N GLY A 11 2.50 5.14 14.66
CA GLY A 11 1.97 6.50 14.72
C GLY A 11 2.99 7.59 14.36
N THR A 12 4.25 7.24 14.11
CA THR A 12 5.26 8.17 13.57
C THR A 12 5.35 8.06 12.05
N SER A 13 5.68 9.17 11.38
CA SER A 13 5.88 9.22 9.92
C SER A 13 4.73 8.63 9.09
N GLU A 14 3.50 8.76 9.57
CA GLU A 14 2.30 8.19 8.92
C GLU A 14 2.09 8.74 7.50
N GLU A 15 2.49 10.00 7.23
CA GLU A 15 2.48 10.57 5.87
C GLU A 15 3.45 9.86 4.92
N LEU A 16 4.64 9.48 5.40
CA LEU A 16 5.61 8.73 4.60
C LEU A 16 5.10 7.31 4.35
N LYS A 17 4.60 6.63 5.38
CA LYS A 17 4.01 5.29 5.25
C LYS A 17 2.86 5.31 4.25
N LEU A 18 1.97 6.29 4.36
CA LEU A 18 0.90 6.56 3.41
C LEU A 18 1.45 6.73 1.99
N GLY A 19 2.47 7.59 1.80
CA GLY A 19 3.06 7.84 0.50
C GLY A 19 3.65 6.60 -0.15
N VAL A 20 4.38 5.79 0.62
CA VAL A 20 4.98 4.52 0.16
C VAL A 20 3.88 3.53 -0.23
N HIS A 21 2.87 3.32 0.62
CA HIS A 21 1.76 2.42 0.34
C HIS A 21 0.90 2.90 -0.84
N ALA A 22 0.68 4.21 -0.99
CA ALA A 22 -0.03 4.77 -2.14
C ALA A 22 0.74 4.57 -3.46
N ALA A 23 2.07 4.73 -3.44
CA ALA A 23 2.91 4.46 -4.60
C ALA A 23 2.90 2.96 -4.96
N ALA A 24 3.04 2.09 -3.96
CA ALA A 24 2.96 0.65 -4.13
C ALA A 24 1.59 0.20 -4.69
N LEU A 25 0.49 0.77 -4.17
CA LEU A 25 -0.86 0.56 -4.67
C LEU A 25 -0.98 0.91 -6.15
N GLY A 26 -0.53 2.11 -6.53
CA GLY A 26 -0.57 2.56 -7.93
C GLY A 26 0.20 1.61 -8.85
N LEU A 27 1.38 1.18 -8.44
CA LEU A 27 2.18 0.22 -9.19
C LEU A 27 1.49 -1.15 -9.31
N ALA A 28 0.95 -1.68 -8.20
CA ALA A 28 0.24 -2.96 -8.19
C ALA A 28 -0.96 -2.96 -9.14
N VAL A 29 -1.73 -1.87 -9.18
CA VAL A 29 -2.86 -1.70 -10.11
C VAL A 29 -2.38 -1.75 -11.56
N VAL A 30 -1.35 -0.98 -11.92
CA VAL A 30 -0.82 -0.94 -13.29
C VAL A 30 -0.30 -2.33 -13.71
N MET A 31 0.46 -3.00 -12.84
CA MET A 31 0.99 -4.33 -13.10
C MET A 31 -0.13 -5.38 -13.24
N GLY A 32 -1.14 -5.32 -12.39
CA GLY A 32 -2.31 -6.20 -12.45
C GLY A 32 -3.08 -6.04 -13.75
N LEU A 33 -3.40 -4.79 -14.14
CA LEU A 33 -4.09 -4.49 -15.39
C LEU A 33 -3.30 -4.95 -16.61
N TYR A 34 -1.98 -4.72 -16.62
CA TYR A 34 -1.12 -5.17 -17.71
C TYR A 34 -1.14 -6.70 -17.84
N ASN A 35 -0.97 -7.43 -16.73
CA ASN A 35 -0.97 -8.89 -16.74
C ASN A 35 -2.35 -9.45 -17.14
N ALA A 36 -3.44 -8.81 -16.70
CA ALA A 36 -4.79 -9.18 -17.09
C ALA A 36 -5.00 -9.01 -18.60
N ALA A 37 -4.63 -7.86 -19.15
CA ALA A 37 -4.73 -7.59 -20.59
C ALA A 37 -3.88 -8.59 -21.41
N ALA A 38 -2.66 -8.86 -20.94
CA ALA A 38 -1.79 -9.85 -21.57
C ALA A 38 -2.37 -11.27 -21.49
N PHE A 39 -2.99 -11.65 -20.37
CA PHE A 39 -3.66 -12.93 -20.22
C PHE A 39 -4.84 -13.08 -21.18
N LEU A 40 -5.68 -12.04 -21.33
CA LEU A 40 -6.81 -12.06 -22.26
C LEU A 40 -6.35 -12.30 -23.71
N LYS A 41 -5.16 -11.80 -24.07
CA LYS A 41 -4.55 -11.98 -25.40
C LYS A 41 -3.85 -13.34 -25.58
N ARG A 42 -2.99 -13.74 -24.64
CA ARG A 42 -2.08 -14.91 -24.80
C ARG A 42 -2.56 -16.19 -24.10
N ARG A 43 -3.48 -16.07 -23.14
CA ARG A 43 -4.01 -17.18 -22.31
C ARG A 43 -2.95 -17.98 -21.55
N GLU A 44 -1.80 -17.37 -21.27
CA GLU A 44 -0.72 -17.98 -20.50
C GLU A 44 -1.07 -18.02 -19.00
N ARG A 45 -0.96 -19.19 -18.37
CA ARG A 45 -1.36 -19.39 -16.96
C ARG A 45 -0.63 -18.46 -15.98
N HIS A 46 0.65 -18.20 -16.20
CA HIS A 46 1.44 -17.35 -15.30
C HIS A 46 0.91 -15.91 -15.26
N LEU A 47 0.33 -15.40 -16.36
CA LEU A 47 -0.29 -14.07 -16.40
C LEU A 47 -1.57 -14.01 -15.57
N ALA A 48 -2.38 -15.07 -15.60
CA ALA A 48 -3.55 -15.18 -14.73
C ALA A 48 -3.14 -15.21 -13.25
N VAL A 49 -2.11 -15.99 -12.91
CA VAL A 49 -1.55 -16.02 -11.54
C VAL A 49 -1.06 -14.63 -11.13
N ASN A 50 -0.27 -13.96 -11.97
CA ASN A 50 0.18 -12.60 -11.69
C ASN A 50 -0.99 -11.63 -11.48
N THR A 51 -2.03 -11.72 -12.31
CA THR A 51 -3.24 -10.89 -12.19
C THR A 51 -3.89 -11.07 -10.82
N VAL A 52 -4.06 -12.32 -10.36
CA VAL A 52 -4.64 -12.63 -9.05
C VAL A 52 -3.76 -12.07 -7.93
N LEU A 53 -2.44 -12.27 -8.01
CA LEU A 53 -1.50 -11.76 -7.00
C LEU A 53 -1.51 -10.24 -6.92
N TYR A 54 -1.47 -9.54 -8.05
CA TYR A 54 -1.57 -8.07 -8.06
C TYR A 54 -2.93 -7.55 -7.60
N ALA A 55 -4.02 -8.29 -7.85
CA ALA A 55 -5.33 -7.94 -7.31
C ALA A 55 -5.38 -8.06 -5.78
N VAL A 56 -4.82 -9.14 -5.22
CA VAL A 56 -4.70 -9.31 -3.76
C VAL A 56 -3.82 -8.22 -3.16
N LEU A 57 -2.66 -7.94 -3.78
CA LEU A 57 -1.76 -6.87 -3.34
C LEU A 57 -2.45 -5.50 -3.39
N THR A 58 -3.23 -5.22 -4.43
CA THR A 58 -4.02 -3.98 -4.54
C THR A 58 -4.99 -3.82 -3.37
N ALA A 59 -5.73 -4.88 -3.03
CA ALA A 59 -6.67 -4.85 -1.90
C ALA A 59 -5.95 -4.63 -0.57
N TRP A 60 -4.79 -5.26 -0.39
CA TRP A 60 -3.95 -5.11 0.80
C TRP A 60 -3.43 -3.68 0.94
N GLU A 61 -2.82 -3.13 -0.12
CA GLU A 61 -2.27 -1.78 -0.12
C GLU A 61 -3.35 -0.71 0.07
N GLN A 62 -4.55 -0.93 -0.48
CA GLN A 62 -5.70 -0.06 -0.25
C GLN A 62 -6.07 0.00 1.24
N GLN A 63 -6.02 -1.13 1.97
CA GLN A 63 -6.26 -1.15 3.41
C GLN A 63 -5.20 -0.34 4.17
N HIS A 64 -3.91 -0.46 3.80
CA HIS A 64 -2.83 0.32 4.38
C HIS A 64 -3.02 1.83 4.15
N VAL A 65 -3.34 2.24 2.92
CA VAL A 65 -3.61 3.64 2.59
C VAL A 65 -4.75 4.19 3.44
N VAL A 66 -5.87 3.46 3.55
CA VAL A 66 -7.01 3.89 4.39
C VAL A 66 -6.62 3.97 5.86
N HIS A 67 -5.84 3.00 6.35
CA HIS A 67 -5.38 2.98 7.74
C HIS A 67 -4.49 4.19 8.07
N HIS A 68 -3.44 4.44 7.29
CA HIS A 68 -2.53 5.55 7.53
C HIS A 68 -3.21 6.91 7.34
N TRP A 69 -4.12 7.01 6.36
CA TRP A 69 -4.95 8.21 6.18
C TRP A 69 -5.85 8.49 7.39
N ALA A 70 -6.41 7.45 8.01
CA ALA A 70 -7.21 7.59 9.22
C ALA A 70 -6.35 7.98 10.43
N GLU A 71 -5.14 7.42 10.56
CA GLU A 71 -4.21 7.76 11.66
C GLU A 71 -3.74 9.22 11.56
N ILE A 72 -3.41 9.71 10.36
CA ILE A 72 -3.07 11.14 10.12
C ILE A 72 -4.22 12.07 10.53
N ARG A 73 -5.47 11.65 10.30
CA ARG A 73 -6.66 12.44 10.63
C ARG A 73 -7.11 12.30 12.08
N ARG A 74 -6.51 11.40 12.84
CA ARG A 74 -6.87 11.20 14.24
C ARG A 74 -6.38 12.39 15.04
N PRO A 75 -7.27 13.10 15.77
CA PRO A 75 -6.83 14.20 16.63
C PRO A 75 -5.85 13.66 17.67
N ARG A 76 -4.67 14.27 17.78
CA ARG A 76 -3.74 14.01 18.89
C ARG A 76 -4.34 14.69 20.12
N ASN A 77 -4.85 13.92 21.06
CA ASN A 77 -5.23 14.43 22.37
C ASN A 77 -3.96 14.97 23.05
N GLY A 78 -3.69 16.27 22.94
CA GLY A 78 -2.47 16.88 23.47
C GLY A 78 -2.23 18.36 23.18
N ASP A 79 -2.95 18.99 22.24
CA ASP A 79 -2.75 20.40 21.88
C ASP A 79 -3.70 21.38 22.62
N ASP A 80 -4.37 20.92 23.67
CA ASP A 80 -5.18 21.75 24.58
C ASP A 80 -4.51 21.83 25.97
N VAL A 81 -3.43 22.62 26.10
CA VAL A 81 -3.01 23.30 27.35
C VAL A 81 -2.42 24.66 27.02
#